data_AF-K2EPH0-F1
#
_entry.id   AF-K2EPH0-F1
#
_cell.length_a   1.000
_cell.length_b   1.000
_cell.length_c   1.000
_cell.angle_alpha   90.00
_cell.angle_beta   90.00
_cell.angle_gamma   90.00
#
_symmetry.space_group_name_H-M   'P 1'
#
loop_
_entity.id
_entity.type
_entity.pdbx_description
1 polymer ?
#
loop_
_entity_poly.entity_id
_entity_poly.type
_entity_poly.pdbx_seq_one_letter_code
_entity_poly.pdbx_strand_id
1 'polypeptide(L)'
;MSDIKNKMNVLIAGMHCRSCEILVEDKLSEIPEVERTVINYKKGTAEIHYGSKKPNMHEIENAIREAGYLIGTEGAKPLLSKNPEDYKDLGIAFFFLVGLYIIANNLGITNINVGSASDGASLPVVFLVGLTAGLSTCMALVGGLILGISARHSEKHPEASAMQKFRPHIFFNLGRIGGYALLGGILGSLGSVLQLSGGTLGLLTIVVGVVMLALGMKLVGIFPRMENKSISLPAGISKMFGIKKHAKEYSHKSSMITGALTFFLPCGFTQAMQLYAISTGSFTQGALIMGIFALGTAPGLLGVGGLASVVKGIFAQRFFKFAGILVIFLSIFNIANGYNLTGWQLPEIKKPQIATTNAKDANVTMENGVQVVRMKEISSGYSPNKFTIKKGVPVKWVIDAQAPYSCASSLTLSKLGIRKTLKAGENIIEFTPKEAGKLPFSCAMGMYTGVFNVVDENSTVSTTDTEDANAQAASSGTCGGSGASGGGGCGGCGGGGKTVTPSEGKVEVAPAATEQAVAGEQLIKTTYTLDDDIQPNTFTVKAGKPVRFVVDVKDDGSGCMSTIMIPGLSKTPQLLEKGSKLEMTFTPTEKGLYQITCAMGVPRGTITVE
;
A
#
# COMPACT_ATOMS: atom_id res chain seq x y z
N MET A 1 41.40 38.10 28.89
CA MET A 1 41.06 37.34 27.66
C MET A 1 42.22 37.50 26.70
N SER A 2 43.18 36.58 26.77
CA SER A 2 44.33 36.53 25.86
C SER A 2 43.90 35.83 24.57
N ASP A 3 44.28 36.37 23.43
CA ASP A 3 43.99 35.83 22.10
C ASP A 3 44.47 34.37 21.99
N ILE A 4 43.53 33.45 21.80
CA ILE A 4 43.80 32.06 21.40
C ILE A 4 44.24 32.12 19.92
N LYS A 5 45.53 32.36 19.67
CA LYS A 5 46.06 32.61 18.31
C LYS A 5 46.29 31.35 17.49
N ASN A 6 46.39 30.17 18.11
CA ASN A 6 46.78 28.97 17.40
C ASN A 6 45.60 27.98 17.26
N LYS A 7 45.37 27.53 16.02
CA LYS A 7 44.33 26.57 15.69
C LYS A 7 44.79 25.57 14.64
N MET A 8 44.27 24.35 14.72
CA MET A 8 44.43 23.33 13.69
C MET A 8 43.10 22.67 13.37
N ASN A 9 42.91 22.34 12.09
CA ASN A 9 41.71 21.66 11.61
C ASN A 9 42.04 20.20 11.30
N VAL A 10 41.23 19.30 11.83
CA VAL A 10 41.32 17.86 11.58
C VAL A 10 40.02 17.38 10.96
N LEU A 11 40.14 16.57 9.91
CA LEU A 11 38.99 15.95 9.26
C LEU A 11 38.72 14.61 9.92
N ILE A 12 37.47 14.38 10.31
CA ILE A 12 37.03 13.19 11.05
C ILE A 12 35.92 12.51 10.26
N ALA A 13 36.14 11.24 9.93
CA ALA A 13 35.22 10.35 9.27
C ALA A 13 34.45 9.48 10.29
N GLY A 14 33.20 9.13 9.98
CA GLY A 14 32.32 8.31 10.81
C GLY A 14 31.37 9.08 11.74
N MET A 15 31.44 10.42 11.77
CA MET A 15 30.53 11.22 12.61
C MET A 15 29.14 11.34 11.97
N HIS A 16 28.09 11.02 12.74
CA HIS A 16 26.72 10.97 12.20
C HIS A 16 25.69 11.75 13.03
N CYS A 17 26.04 12.19 14.23
CA CYS A 17 25.12 12.95 15.07
C CYS A 17 25.84 13.90 16.02
N ARG A 18 25.06 14.74 16.72
CA ARG A 18 25.56 15.67 17.73
C ARG A 18 26.24 14.97 18.90
N SER A 19 25.82 13.75 19.23
CA SER A 19 26.51 12.95 20.26
C SER A 19 27.94 12.58 19.85
N CYS A 20 28.22 12.45 18.55
CA CYS A 20 29.58 12.25 18.05
C CYS A 20 30.45 13.48 18.32
N GLU A 21 29.90 14.70 18.21
CA GLU A 21 30.63 15.93 18.54
C GLU A 21 31.06 15.89 20.00
N ILE A 22 30.13 15.59 20.92
CA ILE A 22 30.41 15.57 22.36
C ILE A 22 31.46 14.51 22.71
N LEU A 23 31.37 13.32 22.13
CA LEU A 23 32.30 12.21 22.42
C LEU A 23 33.73 12.54 21.98
N VAL A 24 33.86 13.17 20.81
CA VAL A 24 35.16 13.63 20.28
C VAL A 24 35.67 14.85 21.06
N GLU A 25 34.78 15.73 21.51
CA GLU A 25 35.12 16.91 22.32
C GLU A 25 35.73 16.50 23.65
N ASP A 26 35.09 15.54 24.32
CA ASP A 26 35.53 14.96 25.59
C ASP A 26 36.93 14.34 25.45
N LYS A 27 37.14 13.47 24.45
CA LYS A 27 38.45 12.82 24.22
C LYS A 27 39.55 13.75 23.79
N LEU A 28 39.27 14.77 22.99
CA LEU A 28 40.28 15.76 22.62
C LEU A 28 40.60 16.70 23.78
N SER A 29 39.69 16.90 24.73
CA SER A 29 39.93 17.73 25.93
C SER A 29 40.83 17.06 26.98
N GLU A 30 41.01 15.74 26.90
CA GLU A 30 41.96 14.99 27.74
C GLU A 30 43.43 15.28 27.36
N ILE A 31 43.68 15.85 26.17
CA ILE A 31 45.03 16.21 25.70
C ILE A 31 45.47 17.52 26.40
N PRO A 32 46.58 17.54 27.16
CA PRO A 32 47.00 18.69 27.96
C PRO A 32 47.22 19.98 27.14
N GLU A 33 47.65 19.84 25.89
CA GLU A 33 47.92 20.95 24.98
C GLU A 33 46.65 21.55 24.33
N VAL A 34 45.48 20.94 24.54
CA VAL A 34 44.21 21.37 23.94
C VAL A 34 43.43 22.27 24.91
N GLU A 35 43.22 23.52 24.53
CA GLU A 35 42.49 24.49 25.36
C GLU A 35 40.99 24.53 25.03
N ARG A 36 40.65 24.33 23.75
CA ARG A 36 39.26 24.36 23.27
C ARG A 36 39.12 23.58 21.98
N THR A 37 38.00 22.88 21.81
CA THR A 37 37.65 22.19 20.57
C THR A 37 36.29 22.65 20.06
N VAL A 38 36.15 22.71 18.74
CA VAL A 38 34.88 22.99 18.06
C VAL A 38 34.69 21.92 16.99
N ILE A 39 33.85 20.93 17.28
CA ILE A 39 33.59 19.81 16.36
C ILE A 39 32.26 20.03 15.63
N ASN A 40 32.24 19.67 14.36
CA ASN A 40 31.06 19.77 13.50
C ASN A 40 30.79 18.43 12.80
N TYR A 41 29.82 17.65 13.29
CA TYR A 41 29.48 16.34 12.70
C TYR A 41 28.95 16.46 11.27
N LYS A 42 28.33 17.59 10.91
CA LYS A 42 27.78 17.79 9.55
C LYS A 42 28.88 18.01 8.52
N LYS A 43 29.99 18.64 8.94
CA LYS A 43 31.14 18.93 8.08
C LYS A 43 32.25 17.88 8.19
N GLY A 44 32.21 17.02 9.22
CA GLY A 44 33.30 16.08 9.48
C GLY A 44 34.59 16.79 9.92
N THR A 45 34.49 17.88 10.68
CA THR A 45 35.65 18.72 11.02
C THR A 45 35.76 18.94 12.53
N ALA A 46 36.97 18.87 13.07
CA ALA A 46 37.32 19.35 14.40
C ALA A 46 38.31 20.50 14.30
N GLU A 47 37.93 21.68 14.80
CA GLU A 47 38.80 22.84 14.98
C GLU A 47 39.34 22.79 16.41
N ILE A 48 40.64 22.52 16.54
CA ILE A 48 41.35 22.36 17.81
C ILE A 48 42.16 23.63 18.06
N HIS A 49 41.86 24.29 19.17
CA HIS A 49 42.58 25.46 19.66
C HIS A 49 43.57 25.05 20.73
N TYR A 50 44.80 25.55 20.61
CA TYR A 50 45.89 25.22 21.52
C TYR A 50 46.68 26.47 21.89
N GLY A 51 47.38 26.39 23.03
CA GLY A 51 48.22 27.48 23.53
C GLY A 51 49.58 27.55 22.82
N SER A 52 50.66 27.60 23.59
CA SER A 52 52.02 27.81 23.08
C SER A 52 52.62 26.57 22.40
N LYS A 53 52.21 25.37 22.81
CA LYS A 53 52.75 24.08 22.33
C LYS A 53 51.72 23.40 21.44
N LYS A 54 52.12 23.03 20.23
CA LYS A 54 51.24 22.32 19.28
C LYS A 54 51.03 20.87 19.76
N PRO A 55 49.77 20.39 19.87
CA PRO A 55 49.49 19.01 20.24
C PRO A 55 50.07 18.02 19.22
N ASN A 56 50.47 16.84 19.68
CA ASN A 56 51.00 15.81 18.79
C ASN A 56 49.87 15.24 17.92
N MET A 57 50.10 15.13 16.61
CA MET A 57 49.11 14.57 15.68
C MET A 57 48.77 13.11 16.02
N HIS A 58 49.73 12.37 16.57
CA HIS A 58 49.51 10.97 16.95
C HIS A 58 48.61 10.83 18.20
N GLU A 59 48.71 11.77 19.14
CA GLU A 59 47.82 11.83 20.32
C GLU A 59 46.40 12.22 19.91
N ILE A 60 46.26 13.19 19.00
CA ILE A 60 44.97 13.55 18.40
C ILE A 60 44.36 12.34 17.67
N GLU A 61 45.16 11.61 16.89
CA GLU A 61 44.68 10.41 16.20
C GLU A 61 44.23 9.32 17.17
N ASN A 62 44.99 9.06 18.22
CA ASN A 62 44.62 8.10 19.25
C ASN A 62 43.34 8.52 19.98
N ALA A 63 43.20 9.79 20.38
CA ALA A 63 41.98 10.30 21.01
C ALA A 63 40.74 10.16 20.09
N ILE A 64 40.89 10.44 18.80
CA ILE A 64 39.81 10.28 17.80
C ILE A 64 39.47 8.79 17.59
N ARG A 65 40.48 7.91 17.59
CA ARG A 65 40.30 6.44 17.48
C ARG A 65 39.66 5.84 18.72
N GLU A 66 40.04 6.29 19.91
CA GLU A 66 39.42 5.91 21.18
C GLU A 66 37.97 6.37 21.29
N ALA A 67 37.65 7.53 20.69
CA ALA A 67 36.27 7.98 20.52
C ALA A 67 35.49 7.14 19.48
N GLY A 68 36.14 6.22 18.75
CA GLY A 68 35.52 5.32 17.78
C GLY A 68 35.47 5.87 16.35
N TYR A 69 36.26 6.89 16.00
CA TYR A 69 36.26 7.54 14.69
C TYR A 69 37.61 7.41 13.96
N LEU A 70 37.61 7.76 12.68
CA LEU A 70 38.81 7.74 11.83
C LEU A 70 39.18 9.17 11.39
N ILE A 71 40.47 9.44 11.23
CA ILE A 71 40.93 10.69 10.60
C ILE A 71 40.81 10.56 9.08
N GLY A 72 40.19 11.55 8.42
CA GLY A 72 40.07 11.59 6.97
C GLY A 72 38.81 12.28 6.45
N THR A 73 38.68 12.36 5.12
CA THR A 73 37.44 12.80 4.46
C THR A 73 36.53 11.61 4.22
N GLU A 74 35.28 11.66 4.70
CA GLU A 74 34.23 10.86 4.09
C GLU A 74 34.00 11.40 2.68
N GLY A 75 34.34 10.62 1.64
CA GLY A 75 33.89 10.89 0.29
C GLY A 75 32.36 11.04 0.25
N ALA A 76 31.84 11.87 -0.66
CA ALA A 76 30.41 12.14 -0.76
C ALA A 76 29.59 10.84 -0.72
N LYS A 77 28.75 10.67 0.32
CA LYS A 77 27.93 9.47 0.48
C LYS A 77 27.13 9.20 -0.81
N PRO A 78 27.23 8.00 -1.40
CA PRO A 78 26.53 7.68 -2.63
C PRO A 78 25.01 7.72 -2.42
N LEU A 79 24.25 7.93 -3.51
CA LEU A 79 22.79 7.93 -3.45
C LEU A 79 22.26 6.58 -2.97
N LEU A 80 22.83 5.49 -3.47
CA LEU A 80 22.56 4.11 -3.05
C LEU A 80 23.78 3.55 -2.31
N SER A 81 23.56 2.70 -1.31
CA SER A 81 24.62 1.95 -0.64
C SER A 81 25.41 1.14 -1.67
N LYS A 82 26.74 1.12 -1.52
CA LYS A 82 27.62 0.27 -2.34
C LYS A 82 27.95 -1.05 -1.64
N ASN A 83 27.44 -1.26 -0.43
CA ASN A 83 27.76 -2.44 0.35
C ASN A 83 26.86 -3.62 -0.07
N PRO A 84 27.41 -4.73 -0.60
CA PRO A 84 26.61 -5.89 -1.02
C PRO A 84 25.85 -6.55 0.14
N GLU A 85 26.34 -6.44 1.40
CA GLU A 85 25.64 -7.00 2.56
C GLU A 85 24.29 -6.29 2.82
N ASP A 86 24.14 -5.01 2.46
CA ASP A 86 22.85 -4.30 2.61
C ASP A 86 21.78 -4.87 1.70
N TYR A 87 22.14 -5.24 0.47
CA TYR A 87 21.23 -5.85 -0.50
C TYR A 87 20.89 -7.30 -0.15
N LYS A 88 21.85 -8.02 0.42
CA LYS A 88 21.65 -9.38 0.92
C LYS A 88 20.69 -9.39 2.10
N ASP A 89 20.87 -8.49 3.07
CA ASP A 89 19.92 -8.30 4.18
C ASP A 89 18.51 -7.97 3.64
N LEU A 90 18.42 -7.14 2.59
CA LEU A 90 17.15 -6.79 1.94
C LEU A 90 16.48 -8.00 1.29
N GLY A 91 17.25 -8.82 0.59
CA GLY A 91 16.77 -10.05 -0.04
C GLY A 91 16.27 -11.05 1.00
N ILE A 92 17.03 -11.29 2.07
CA ILE A 92 16.63 -12.17 3.17
C ILE A 92 15.33 -11.68 3.80
N ALA A 93 15.22 -10.38 4.06
CA ALA A 93 14.01 -9.78 4.60
C ALA A 93 12.80 -9.99 3.69
N PHE A 94 12.97 -9.78 2.38
CA PHE A 94 11.91 -9.99 1.40
C PHE A 94 11.44 -11.46 1.37
N PHE A 95 12.36 -12.42 1.23
CA PHE A 95 12.00 -13.84 1.20
C PHE A 95 11.35 -14.32 2.51
N PHE A 96 11.80 -13.81 3.66
CA PHE A 96 11.20 -14.11 4.95
C PHE A 96 9.76 -13.59 5.04
N LEU A 97 9.48 -12.38 4.54
CA LEU A 97 8.11 -11.84 4.46
C LEU A 97 7.21 -12.65 3.54
N VAL A 98 7.71 -13.04 2.36
CA VAL A 98 6.98 -13.90 1.42
C VAL A 98 6.69 -15.27 2.05
N GLY A 99 7.67 -15.86 2.73
CA GLY A 99 7.50 -17.12 3.46
C GLY A 99 6.44 -17.02 4.55
N LEU A 100 6.49 -15.97 5.38
CA LEU A 100 5.47 -15.71 6.41
C LEU A 100 4.08 -15.53 5.80
N TYR A 101 3.96 -14.82 4.68
CA TYR A 101 2.69 -14.64 3.98
C TYR A 101 2.13 -15.98 3.49
N ILE A 102 2.95 -16.82 2.84
CA ILE A 102 2.54 -18.15 2.37
C ILE A 102 2.11 -19.03 3.55
N ILE A 103 2.87 -19.03 4.65
CA ILE A 103 2.51 -19.79 5.86
C ILE A 103 1.19 -19.29 6.45
N ALA A 104 1.02 -17.97 6.61
CA ALA A 104 -0.21 -17.40 7.14
C ALA A 104 -1.43 -17.71 6.26
N ASN A 105 -1.24 -17.71 4.93
CA ASN A 105 -2.28 -18.06 3.97
C ASN A 105 -2.63 -19.55 4.03
N ASN A 106 -1.62 -20.44 4.10
CA ASN A 106 -1.81 -21.89 4.23
C ASN A 106 -2.45 -22.28 5.56
N LEU A 107 -2.15 -21.56 6.64
CA LEU A 107 -2.78 -21.76 7.96
C LEU A 107 -4.19 -21.14 8.04
N GLY A 108 -4.68 -20.51 6.97
CA GLY A 108 -5.99 -19.85 6.95
C GLY A 108 -6.09 -18.63 7.87
N ILE A 109 -4.97 -18.12 8.40
CA ILE A 109 -4.92 -16.96 9.32
C ILE A 109 -5.42 -15.70 8.62
N THR A 110 -5.20 -15.60 7.30
CA THR A 110 -5.71 -14.53 6.43
C THR A 110 -7.24 -14.50 6.32
N ASN A 111 -7.90 -15.63 6.59
CA ASN A 111 -9.36 -15.79 6.53
C ASN A 111 -10.01 -15.81 7.92
N ILE A 112 -9.26 -15.56 9.00
CA ILE A 112 -9.82 -15.48 10.35
C ILE A 112 -10.71 -14.24 10.42
N ASN A 113 -12.01 -14.48 10.28
CA ASN A 113 -13.05 -13.54 10.63
C ASN A 113 -13.01 -13.37 12.15
N VAL A 114 -12.32 -12.33 12.64
CA VAL A 114 -12.28 -12.00 14.06
C VAL A 114 -13.67 -11.53 14.48
N GLY A 115 -14.52 -12.49 14.82
CA GLY A 115 -15.75 -12.34 15.59
C GLY A 115 -16.75 -11.32 15.07
N SER A 116 -17.74 -11.80 14.32
CA SER A 116 -19.08 -11.22 14.31
C SER A 116 -19.60 -11.12 15.75
N ALA A 117 -19.40 -9.99 16.42
CA ALA A 117 -20.03 -9.69 17.70
C ALA A 117 -21.27 -8.85 17.41
N SER A 118 -22.42 -9.50 17.18
CA SER A 118 -23.71 -8.81 17.18
C SER A 118 -23.84 -7.88 18.39
N ASP A 119 -24.29 -6.64 18.13
CA ASP A 119 -24.37 -5.47 19.02
C ASP A 119 -23.05 -4.77 19.38
N GLY A 120 -23.04 -3.44 19.21
CA GLY A 120 -21.88 -2.56 19.08
C GLY A 120 -20.65 -2.97 19.89
N ALA A 121 -19.49 -3.01 19.23
CA ALA A 121 -18.26 -3.60 19.76
C ALA A 121 -18.04 -3.24 21.24
N SER A 122 -18.27 -4.24 22.09
CA SER A 122 -18.07 -4.14 23.52
C SER A 122 -16.59 -3.83 23.80
N LEU A 123 -16.31 -3.05 24.85
CA LEU A 123 -14.94 -2.69 25.24
C LEU A 123 -13.95 -3.88 25.30
N PRO A 124 -14.36 -5.12 25.64
CA PRO A 124 -13.50 -6.31 25.51
C PRO A 124 -13.03 -6.60 24.08
N VAL A 125 -13.88 -6.42 23.06
CA VAL A 125 -13.48 -6.58 21.65
C VAL A 125 -12.43 -5.55 21.28
N VAL A 126 -12.60 -4.30 21.71
CA VAL A 126 -11.61 -3.23 21.49
C VAL A 126 -10.27 -3.57 22.14
N PHE A 127 -10.28 -4.16 23.33
CA PHE A 127 -9.07 -4.65 23.99
C PHE A 127 -8.38 -5.77 23.19
N LEU A 128 -9.15 -6.76 22.70
CA LEU A 128 -8.62 -7.86 21.87
C LEU A 128 -8.05 -7.36 20.53
N VAL A 129 -8.73 -6.39 19.89
CA VAL A 129 -8.19 -5.69 18.71
C VAL A 129 -6.90 -4.95 19.06
N GLY A 130 -6.82 -4.34 20.24
CA GLY A 130 -5.58 -3.75 20.75
C GLY A 130 -4.48 -4.79 20.96
N LEU A 131 -4.79 -5.95 21.52
CA LEU A 131 -3.83 -7.04 21.76
C LEU A 131 -3.27 -7.61 20.46
N THR A 132 -4.14 -7.87 19.49
CA THR A 132 -3.76 -8.33 18.14
C THR A 132 -2.95 -7.27 17.40
N ALA A 133 -3.35 -5.99 17.46
CA ALA A 133 -2.53 -4.89 16.96
C ALA A 133 -1.17 -4.81 17.66
N GLY A 134 -1.16 -5.13 18.96
CA GLY A 134 -0.02 -5.37 19.85
C GLY A 134 0.95 -6.46 19.40
N LEU A 135 0.56 -7.33 18.49
CA LEU A 135 1.40 -8.40 17.93
C LEU A 135 1.59 -8.26 16.40
N SER A 136 1.01 -7.21 15.82
CA SER A 136 1.01 -6.96 14.37
C SER A 136 2.22 -6.16 13.89
N THR A 137 2.29 -5.90 12.58
CA THR A 137 3.29 -5.02 11.95
C THR A 137 3.32 -3.60 12.51
N CYS A 138 2.24 -3.13 13.14
CA CYS A 138 2.19 -1.83 13.83
C CYS A 138 3.21 -1.73 14.97
N MET A 139 3.56 -2.86 15.58
CA MET A 139 4.61 -2.96 16.58
C MET A 139 6.01 -2.76 16.02
N ALA A 140 6.28 -3.16 14.77
CA ALA A 140 7.60 -2.95 14.20
C ALA A 140 7.95 -1.45 14.15
N LEU A 141 6.95 -0.62 13.83
CA LEU A 141 7.06 0.84 13.83
C LEU A 141 7.16 1.43 15.22
N VAL A 142 6.14 1.21 16.05
CA VAL A 142 6.06 1.85 17.37
C VAL A 142 7.11 1.27 18.32
N GLY A 143 7.34 -0.04 18.23
CA GLY A 143 8.41 -0.78 18.90
C GLY A 143 9.80 -0.30 18.48
N GLY A 144 10.05 -0.06 17.19
CA GLY A 144 11.30 0.52 16.71
C GLY A 144 11.55 1.93 17.25
N LEU A 145 10.51 2.77 17.33
CA LEU A 145 10.60 4.12 17.88
C LEU A 145 10.95 4.10 19.38
N ILE A 146 10.24 3.32 20.19
CA ILE A 146 10.53 3.22 21.63
C ILE A 146 11.89 2.57 21.87
N LEU A 147 12.27 1.59 21.04
CA LEU A 147 13.59 0.96 21.11
C LEU A 147 14.71 1.95 20.84
N GLY A 148 14.58 2.81 19.82
CA GLY A 148 15.58 3.85 19.56
C GLY A 148 15.78 4.82 20.73
N ILE A 149 14.70 5.16 21.45
CA ILE A 149 14.75 6.01 22.65
C ILE A 149 15.40 5.26 23.82
N SER A 150 15.00 4.01 24.05
CA SER A 150 15.50 3.17 25.15
C SER A 150 16.95 2.73 24.97
N ALA A 151 17.37 2.41 23.74
CA ALA A 151 18.75 2.08 23.41
C ALA A 151 19.67 3.26 23.70
N ARG A 152 19.32 4.45 23.23
CA ARG A 152 20.05 5.70 23.53
C ARG A 152 20.08 6.02 25.02
N HIS A 153 18.99 5.76 25.74
CA HIS A 153 18.96 5.95 27.19
C HIS A 153 19.89 4.95 27.92
N SER A 154 19.89 3.70 27.47
CA SER A 154 20.69 2.61 28.04
C SER A 154 22.18 2.74 27.75
N GLU A 155 22.56 3.22 26.56
CA GLU A 155 23.94 3.51 26.18
C GLU A 155 24.56 4.62 27.04
N LYS A 156 23.79 5.66 27.38
CA LYS A 156 24.26 6.77 28.23
C LYS A 156 24.23 6.47 29.73
N HIS A 157 23.53 5.42 30.15
CA HIS A 157 23.47 4.99 31.55
C HIS A 157 23.84 3.50 31.66
N PRO A 158 25.09 3.13 31.34
CA PRO A 158 25.54 1.73 31.38
C PRO A 158 25.40 1.14 32.79
N GLU A 159 25.62 1.95 33.84
CA GLU A 159 25.51 1.60 35.26
C GLU A 159 24.05 1.41 35.77
N ALA A 160 23.04 1.80 34.97
CA ALA A 160 21.65 1.78 35.43
C ALA A 160 21.08 0.35 35.51
N SER A 161 20.25 0.10 36.53
CA SER A 161 19.58 -1.19 36.72
C SER A 161 18.60 -1.50 35.58
N ALA A 162 18.28 -2.79 35.37
CA ALA A 162 17.35 -3.22 34.32
C ALA A 162 16.01 -2.46 34.38
N MET A 163 15.51 -2.17 35.59
CA MET A 163 14.26 -1.41 35.80
C MET A 163 14.39 0.07 35.40
N GLN A 164 15.56 0.68 35.63
CA GLN A 164 15.83 2.05 35.21
C GLN A 164 15.96 2.16 33.69
N LYS A 165 16.59 1.16 33.05
CA LYS A 165 16.67 1.05 31.58
C LYS A 165 15.30 0.81 30.93
N PHE A 166 14.37 0.21 31.65
CA PHE A 166 12.98 -0.01 31.20
C PHE A 166 12.05 1.20 31.41
N ARG A 167 12.46 2.18 32.21
CA ARG A 167 11.68 3.38 32.54
C ARG A 167 11.15 4.13 31.30
N PRO A 168 11.90 4.31 30.19
CA PRO A 168 11.38 4.95 28.98
C PRO A 168 10.12 4.26 28.43
N HIS A 169 10.06 2.91 28.45
CA HIS A 169 8.92 2.13 27.96
C HIS A 169 7.66 2.37 28.79
N ILE A 170 7.79 2.46 30.11
CA ILE A 170 6.65 2.70 31.01
C ILE A 170 6.06 4.09 30.73
N PHE A 171 6.89 5.13 30.75
CA PHE A 171 6.44 6.50 30.50
C PHE A 171 5.88 6.66 29.08
N PHE A 172 6.46 5.99 28.09
CA PHE A 172 5.94 5.98 26.73
C PHE A 172 4.53 5.38 26.67
N ASN A 173 4.31 4.20 27.25
CA ASN A 173 3.01 3.54 27.23
C ASN A 173 1.96 4.29 28.06
N LEU A 174 2.34 4.86 29.20
CA LEU A 174 1.45 5.73 29.99
C LEU A 174 1.02 6.96 29.19
N GLY A 175 1.97 7.62 28.53
CA GLY A 175 1.68 8.74 27.63
C GLY A 175 0.82 8.32 26.44
N ARG A 176 1.05 7.13 25.88
CA ARG A 176 0.24 6.57 24.80
C ARG A 176 -1.19 6.30 25.23
N ILE A 177 -1.41 5.60 26.35
CA ILE A 177 -2.76 5.29 26.86
C ILE A 177 -3.52 6.57 27.19
N GLY A 178 -2.90 7.47 27.96
CA GLY A 178 -3.53 8.75 28.32
C GLY A 178 -3.78 9.66 27.10
N GLY A 179 -2.81 9.73 26.19
CA GLY A 179 -2.93 10.50 24.95
C GLY A 179 -3.99 9.96 24.00
N TYR A 180 -4.07 8.64 23.84
CA TYR A 180 -5.09 7.99 23.02
C TYR A 180 -6.48 8.18 23.61
N ALA A 181 -6.65 8.06 24.94
CA ALA A 181 -7.91 8.34 25.59
C ALA A 181 -8.34 9.80 25.40
N LEU A 182 -7.43 10.76 25.61
CA LEU A 182 -7.74 12.19 25.44
C LEU A 182 -8.07 12.53 23.97
N LEU A 183 -7.21 12.16 23.03
CA LEU A 183 -7.39 12.45 21.61
C LEU A 183 -8.57 11.66 21.01
N GLY A 184 -8.80 10.44 21.48
CA GLY A 184 -9.96 9.62 21.12
C GLY A 184 -11.27 10.23 21.60
N GLY A 185 -11.30 10.79 22.81
CA GLY A 185 -12.46 11.53 23.30
C GLY A 185 -12.72 12.80 22.48
N ILE A 186 -11.68 13.54 22.13
CA ILE A 186 -11.80 14.70 21.22
C ILE A 186 -12.36 14.26 19.86
N LEU A 187 -11.85 13.17 19.27
CA LEU A 187 -12.38 12.64 18.02
C LEU A 187 -13.84 12.17 18.14
N GLY A 188 -14.19 11.54 19.26
CA GLY A 188 -15.55 11.07 19.53
C GLY A 188 -16.54 12.22 19.65
N SER A 189 -16.21 13.30 20.37
CA SER A 189 -17.07 14.49 20.44
C SER A 189 -17.20 15.16 19.08
N LEU A 190 -16.09 15.26 18.35
CA LEU A 190 -16.04 15.81 17.00
C LEU A 190 -16.84 14.98 15.99
N GLY A 191 -17.03 13.68 16.20
CA GLY A 191 -17.80 12.83 15.30
C GLY A 191 -19.27 13.20 15.17
N SER A 192 -19.82 13.97 16.13
CA SER A 192 -21.15 14.56 16.02
C SER A 192 -21.22 15.74 15.03
N VAL A 193 -20.08 16.35 14.66
CA VAL A 193 -20.01 17.59 13.87
C VAL A 193 -19.14 17.45 12.60
N LEU A 194 -18.15 16.54 12.58
CA LEU A 194 -17.17 16.40 11.52
C LEU A 194 -17.48 15.27 10.56
N GLN A 195 -18.16 15.60 9.47
CA GLN A 195 -18.09 14.81 8.23
C GLN A 195 -16.93 15.33 7.37
N LEU A 196 -15.70 14.94 7.71
CA LEU A 196 -14.55 15.22 6.84
C LEU A 196 -14.81 14.64 5.45
N SER A 197 -14.66 15.46 4.41
CA SER A 197 -14.80 15.02 3.02
C SER A 197 -13.76 13.95 2.69
N GLY A 198 -14.11 12.99 1.85
CA GLY A 198 -13.19 11.94 1.38
C GLY A 198 -11.90 12.51 0.81
N GLY A 199 -12.00 13.66 0.11
CA GLY A 199 -10.89 14.50 -0.35
C GLY A 199 -9.88 14.84 0.73
N THR A 200 -10.34 15.44 1.84
CA THR A 200 -9.48 15.88 2.94
C THR A 200 -8.83 14.69 3.65
N LEU A 201 -9.61 13.63 3.87
CA LEU A 201 -9.12 12.39 4.48
C LEU A 201 -8.04 11.75 3.60
N GLY A 202 -8.26 11.68 2.29
CA GLY A 202 -7.30 11.15 1.32
C GLY A 202 -6.01 11.95 1.27
N LEU A 203 -6.08 13.29 1.22
CA LEU A 203 -4.90 14.16 1.25
C LEU A 203 -4.09 13.97 2.53
N LEU A 204 -4.75 13.91 3.68
CA LEU A 204 -4.10 13.66 4.96
C LEU A 204 -3.39 12.30 4.96
N THR A 205 -4.07 11.24 4.51
CA THR A 205 -3.47 9.89 4.42
C THR A 205 -2.25 9.87 3.50
N ILE A 206 -2.28 10.57 2.35
CA ILE A 206 -1.12 10.71 1.46
C ILE A 206 0.05 11.40 2.17
N VAL A 207 -0.20 12.55 2.82
CA VAL A 207 0.86 13.30 3.54
C VAL A 207 1.52 12.42 4.58
N VAL A 208 0.73 11.70 5.38
CA VAL A 208 1.28 10.83 6.43
C VAL A 208 2.01 9.62 5.81
N GLY A 209 1.49 9.05 4.72
CA GLY A 209 2.17 8.01 3.96
C GLY A 209 3.53 8.45 3.41
N VAL A 210 3.67 9.69 2.92
CA VAL A 210 4.95 10.26 2.45
C VAL A 210 5.94 10.42 3.60
N VAL A 211 5.48 10.89 4.77
CA VAL A 211 6.33 11.01 5.96
C VAL A 211 6.81 9.63 6.41
N MET A 212 5.93 8.63 6.46
CA MET A 212 6.32 7.26 6.78
C MET A 212 7.28 6.66 5.77
N LEU A 213 7.09 6.93 4.48
CA LEU A 213 7.99 6.48 3.42
C LEU A 213 9.40 7.04 3.66
N ALA A 214 9.51 8.34 3.99
CA ALA A 214 10.78 8.97 4.33
C ALA A 214 11.44 8.36 5.57
N LEU A 215 10.66 8.00 6.59
CA LEU A 215 11.18 7.32 7.79
C LEU A 215 11.61 5.88 7.49
N GLY A 216 10.83 5.12 6.74
CA GLY A 216 11.15 3.76 6.31
C GLY A 216 12.44 3.72 5.48
N MET A 217 12.58 4.63 4.51
CA MET A 217 13.80 4.74 3.69
C MET A 217 15.06 5.02 4.52
N LYS A 218 14.93 5.74 5.65
CA LYS A 218 16.04 5.95 6.58
C LYS A 218 16.36 4.72 7.42
N LEU A 219 15.34 4.00 7.89
CA LEU A 219 15.51 2.78 8.68
C LEU A 219 16.18 1.65 7.87
N VAL A 220 15.94 1.60 6.56
CA VAL A 220 16.56 0.62 5.65
C VAL A 220 18.05 0.90 5.42
N GLY A 221 18.52 2.14 5.56
CA GLY A 221 19.94 2.49 5.38
C GLY A 221 20.47 2.41 3.93
N ILE A 222 19.62 2.08 2.95
CA ILE A 222 20.01 1.98 1.52
C ILE A 222 20.41 3.33 0.92
N PHE A 223 19.87 4.43 1.44
CA PHE A 223 20.14 5.77 0.92
C PHE A 223 20.98 6.58 1.91
N PRO A 224 22.30 6.34 2.01
CA PRO A 224 23.17 7.00 2.99
C PRO A 224 23.21 8.54 2.83
N ARG A 225 22.82 9.06 1.66
CA ARG A 225 22.61 10.49 1.43
C ARG A 225 21.36 11.08 2.09
N MET A 226 20.31 10.28 2.32
CA MET A 226 19.08 10.71 3.01
C MET A 226 19.14 10.54 4.52
N GLU A 227 20.08 9.73 5.02
CA GLU A 227 20.27 9.43 6.45
C GLU A 227 20.52 10.69 7.29
N ASN A 228 21.34 11.62 6.78
CA ASN A 228 21.71 12.85 7.47
C ASN A 228 20.74 14.04 7.26
N LYS A 229 19.75 13.93 6.37
CA LYS A 229 18.71 14.96 6.21
C LYS A 229 17.63 14.73 7.26
N SER A 230 17.84 15.18 8.49
CA SER A 230 16.76 15.20 9.48
C SER A 230 15.64 16.12 8.98
N ILE A 231 14.44 15.57 8.79
CA ILE A 231 13.22 16.37 8.65
C ILE A 231 12.95 16.88 10.06
N SER A 232 13.70 17.91 10.47
CA SER A 232 13.51 18.53 11.77
C SER A 232 12.30 19.43 11.68
N LEU A 233 11.46 19.41 12.72
CA LEU A 233 10.31 20.31 12.83
C LEU A 233 10.77 21.77 12.64
N PRO A 234 10.04 22.58 11.84
CA PRO A 234 10.29 24.01 11.74
C PRO A 234 10.40 24.66 13.12
N ALA A 235 11.24 25.69 13.23
CA ALA A 235 11.55 26.32 14.52
C ALA A 235 10.30 26.79 15.29
N GLY A 236 9.22 27.20 14.59
CA GLY A 236 7.95 27.57 15.20
C GLY A 236 7.22 26.40 15.88
N ILE A 237 7.18 25.23 15.23
CA ILE A 237 6.54 24.02 15.77
C ILE A 237 7.39 23.48 16.93
N SER A 238 8.72 23.44 16.77
CA SER A 238 9.65 23.04 17.84
C SER A 238 9.50 23.88 19.11
N LYS A 239 9.25 25.19 18.97
CA LYS A 239 9.03 26.12 20.09
C LYS A 239 7.66 25.92 20.75
N MET A 240 6.60 25.67 19.95
CA MET A 240 5.25 25.37 20.42
C MET A 240 5.19 24.06 21.25
N PHE A 241 5.93 23.03 20.82
CA PHE A 241 6.05 21.77 21.57
C PHE A 241 7.07 21.83 22.71
N GLY A 242 7.64 23.00 23.02
CA GLY A 242 8.55 23.19 24.15
C GLY A 242 9.90 22.47 24.02
N ILE A 243 10.30 22.11 22.80
CA ILE A 243 11.59 21.46 22.51
C ILE A 243 12.67 22.55 22.56
N LYS A 244 13.16 22.86 23.76
CA LYS A 244 14.27 23.81 23.93
C LYS A 244 15.53 23.26 23.25
N LYS A 245 16.32 24.14 22.60
CA LYS A 245 17.65 23.83 22.00
C LYS A 245 18.65 23.15 22.95
N HIS A 246 18.37 23.16 24.25
CA HIS A 246 19.16 22.56 25.35
C HIS A 246 18.32 21.66 26.28
N ALA A 247 17.21 21.08 25.80
CA ALA A 247 16.44 20.14 26.62
C ALA A 247 17.27 18.87 26.86
N LYS A 248 17.34 18.41 28.13
CA LYS A 248 17.88 17.08 28.48
C LYS A 248 17.32 16.05 27.49
N GLU A 249 18.23 15.37 26.80
CA GLU A 249 17.97 14.53 25.62
C GLU A 249 17.05 13.34 25.91
N TYR A 250 16.88 12.99 27.19
CA TYR A 250 15.82 12.14 27.72
C TYR A 250 15.07 12.87 28.83
N SER A 251 13.74 12.90 28.74
CA SER A 251 12.82 13.37 29.78
C SER A 251 11.60 12.47 29.79
N HIS A 252 11.08 12.15 30.98
CA HIS A 252 9.80 11.44 31.15
C HIS A 252 8.69 12.11 30.32
N LYS A 253 8.67 13.44 30.28
CA LYS A 253 7.73 14.23 29.49
C LYS A 253 7.89 13.97 27.98
N SER A 254 9.13 13.88 27.48
CA SER A 254 9.39 13.60 26.07
C SER A 254 8.95 12.19 25.69
N SER A 255 9.21 11.19 26.55
CA SER A 255 8.76 9.81 26.30
C SER A 255 7.24 9.71 26.28
N MET A 256 6.57 10.34 27.25
CA MET A 256 5.11 10.40 27.31
C MET A 256 4.49 11.09 26.09
N ILE A 257 5.01 12.27 25.71
CA ILE A 257 4.53 13.01 24.53
C ILE A 257 4.74 12.18 23.26
N THR A 258 5.89 11.54 23.11
CA THR A 258 6.17 10.69 21.94
C THR A 258 5.17 9.53 21.88
N GLY A 259 4.87 8.90 23.02
CA GLY A 259 3.82 7.89 23.14
C GLY A 259 2.44 8.42 22.74
N ALA A 260 2.03 9.59 23.23
CA ALA A 260 0.76 10.21 22.86
C ALA A 260 0.69 10.53 21.35
N LEU A 261 1.78 11.04 20.78
CA LEU A 261 1.86 11.40 19.36
C LEU A 261 1.82 10.19 18.42
N THR A 262 2.02 8.97 18.92
CA THR A 262 1.80 7.76 18.11
C THR A 262 0.35 7.62 17.64
N PHE A 263 -0.58 8.35 18.25
CA PHE A 263 -1.97 8.46 17.79
C PHE A 263 -2.07 8.92 16.33
N PHE A 264 -1.13 9.76 15.88
CA PHE A 264 -1.12 10.27 14.52
C PHE A 264 -0.36 9.38 13.54
N LEU A 265 0.16 8.23 13.98
CA LEU A 265 0.77 7.25 13.09
C LEU A 265 -0.34 6.45 12.39
N PRO A 266 -0.37 6.39 11.04
CA PRO A 266 -1.45 5.77 10.30
C PRO A 266 -1.21 4.26 10.26
N CYS A 267 -1.65 3.58 11.31
CA CYS A 267 -1.70 2.13 11.36
C CYS A 267 -3.15 1.69 11.16
N GLY A 268 -3.40 0.66 10.34
CA GLY A 268 -4.77 0.28 9.96
C GLY A 268 -5.68 -0.01 11.16
N PHE A 269 -5.16 -0.69 12.18
CA PHE A 269 -5.88 -0.93 13.44
C PHE A 269 -6.20 0.37 14.20
N THR A 270 -5.25 1.30 14.30
CA THR A 270 -5.47 2.59 14.97
C THR A 270 -6.48 3.43 14.19
N GLN A 271 -6.43 3.43 12.86
CA GLN A 271 -7.37 4.14 12.00
C GLN A 271 -8.79 3.58 12.11
N ALA A 272 -8.94 2.25 12.12
CA ALA A 272 -10.24 1.60 12.33
C ALA A 272 -10.84 1.98 13.68
N MET A 273 -10.03 1.95 14.76
CA MET A 273 -10.49 2.35 16.10
C MET A 273 -10.75 3.85 16.22
N GLN A 274 -9.97 4.71 15.55
CA GLN A 274 -10.22 6.15 15.50
C GLN A 274 -11.53 6.45 14.78
N LEU A 275 -11.82 5.75 13.68
CA LEU A 275 -13.08 5.88 12.98
C LEU A 275 -14.25 5.34 13.82
N TYR A 276 -14.05 4.24 14.53
CA TYR A 276 -15.04 3.73 15.48
C TYR A 276 -15.30 4.73 16.60
N ALA A 277 -14.26 5.32 17.20
CA ALA A 277 -14.38 6.38 18.19
C ALA A 277 -15.16 7.59 17.66
N ILE A 278 -14.86 8.07 16.44
CA ILE A 278 -15.63 9.13 15.76
C ILE A 278 -17.10 8.72 15.63
N SER A 279 -17.37 7.48 15.22
CA SER A 279 -18.75 7.01 15.01
C SER A 279 -19.59 6.98 16.28
N THR A 280 -18.97 6.97 17.46
CA THR A 280 -19.72 7.00 18.73
C THR A 280 -20.35 8.35 19.05
N GLY A 281 -19.89 9.44 18.43
CA GLY A 281 -20.40 10.80 18.68
C GLY A 281 -20.25 11.28 20.13
N SER A 282 -19.50 10.57 20.98
CA SER A 282 -19.37 10.83 22.42
C SER A 282 -17.92 10.90 22.85
N PHE A 283 -17.60 11.92 23.66
CA PHE A 283 -16.26 12.07 24.24
C PHE A 283 -15.87 10.87 25.11
N THR A 284 -16.79 10.40 25.96
CA THR A 284 -16.48 9.33 26.91
C THR A 284 -16.29 7.99 26.21
N GLN A 285 -17.14 7.68 25.24
CA GLN A 285 -17.02 6.45 24.46
C GLN A 285 -15.77 6.47 23.57
N GLY A 286 -15.50 7.58 22.87
CA GLY A 286 -14.28 7.73 22.09
C GLY A 286 -13.00 7.62 22.94
N ALA A 287 -13.02 8.16 24.17
CA ALA A 287 -11.90 8.05 25.09
C ALA A 287 -11.68 6.63 25.60
N LEU A 288 -12.75 5.91 25.97
CA LEU A 288 -12.68 4.52 26.42
C LEU A 288 -12.19 3.60 25.29
N ILE A 289 -12.73 3.75 24.08
CA ILE A 289 -12.32 2.94 22.92
C ILE A 289 -10.82 3.09 22.67
N MET A 290 -10.34 4.33 22.52
CA MET A 290 -8.93 4.55 22.18
C MET A 290 -7.98 4.25 23.34
N GLY A 291 -8.40 4.52 24.58
CA GLY A 291 -7.63 4.20 25.79
C GLY A 291 -7.47 2.69 25.98
N ILE A 292 -8.56 1.92 25.83
CA ILE A 292 -8.55 0.46 25.98
C ILE A 292 -7.83 -0.20 24.80
N PHE A 293 -7.97 0.31 23.59
CA PHE A 293 -7.16 -0.11 22.45
C PHE A 293 -5.66 0.08 22.73
N ALA A 294 -5.26 1.27 23.19
CA ALA A 294 -3.86 1.53 23.55
C ALA A 294 -3.37 0.63 24.70
N LEU A 295 -4.22 0.37 25.70
CA LEU A 295 -3.93 -0.56 26.78
C LEU A 295 -3.72 -1.99 26.24
N GLY A 296 -4.56 -2.45 25.31
CA GLY A 296 -4.40 -3.74 24.64
C GLY A 296 -3.09 -3.86 23.86
N THR A 297 -2.59 -2.75 23.29
CA THR A 297 -1.29 -2.75 22.58
C THR A 297 -0.07 -2.75 23.50
N ALA A 298 -0.24 -2.42 24.80
CA ALA A 298 0.86 -2.25 25.73
C ALA A 298 1.66 -3.53 26.02
N PRO A 299 1.05 -4.72 26.26
CA PRO A 299 1.79 -5.96 26.46
C PRO A 299 2.79 -6.27 25.33
N GLY A 300 2.38 -6.06 24.08
CA GLY A 300 3.24 -6.25 22.91
C GLY A 300 4.46 -5.31 22.90
N LEU A 301 4.24 -4.02 23.14
CA LEU A 301 5.31 -3.01 23.17
C LEU A 301 6.28 -3.20 24.32
N LEU A 302 5.76 -3.60 25.48
CA LEU A 302 6.57 -3.93 26.65
C LEU A 302 7.38 -5.19 26.40
N GLY A 303 6.81 -6.19 25.69
CA GLY A 303 7.52 -7.38 25.24
C GLY A 303 8.68 -7.07 24.29
N VAL A 304 8.48 -6.19 23.30
CA VAL A 304 9.55 -5.71 22.40
C VAL A 304 10.64 -4.97 23.18
N GLY A 305 10.27 -4.19 24.21
CA GLY A 305 11.22 -3.54 25.12
C GLY A 305 12.04 -4.50 25.98
N GLY A 306 11.48 -5.66 26.33
CA GLY A 306 12.21 -6.73 26.99
C GLY A 306 13.24 -7.37 26.06
N LEU A 307 12.82 -7.73 24.84
CA LEU A 307 13.70 -8.33 23.82
C LEU A 307 14.85 -7.38 23.43
N ALA A 308 14.57 -6.09 23.34
CA ALA A 308 15.53 -5.02 23.12
C ALA A 308 16.68 -4.95 24.14
N SER A 309 16.43 -5.31 25.40
CA SER A 309 17.49 -5.33 26.43
C SER A 309 18.49 -6.48 26.24
N VAL A 310 18.08 -7.52 25.50
CA VAL A 310 18.86 -8.75 25.22
C VAL A 310 19.49 -8.69 23.83
N VAL A 311 18.87 -7.97 22.91
CA VAL A 311 19.29 -7.82 21.51
C VAL A 311 20.32 -6.69 21.37
N LYS A 312 21.58 -7.04 21.11
CA LYS A 312 22.67 -6.10 20.81
C LYS A 312 23.32 -6.39 19.46
N GLY A 313 23.91 -5.37 18.85
CA GLY A 313 24.76 -5.51 17.66
C GLY A 313 24.00 -5.81 16.36
N ILE A 314 24.55 -6.71 15.54
CA ILE A 314 24.12 -6.99 14.15
C ILE A 314 22.64 -7.36 14.05
N PHE A 315 22.07 -8.03 15.05
CA PHE A 315 20.66 -8.41 15.05
C PHE A 315 19.72 -7.20 15.14
N ALA A 316 20.06 -6.18 15.94
CA ALA A 316 19.29 -4.94 16.03
C ALA A 316 19.32 -4.19 14.69
N GLN A 317 20.48 -4.12 14.04
CA GLN A 317 20.64 -3.48 12.74
C GLN A 317 19.81 -4.17 11.66
N ARG A 318 19.83 -5.51 11.61
CA ARG A 318 18.98 -6.29 10.69
C ARG A 318 17.49 -6.13 10.98
N PHE A 319 17.09 -6.11 12.26
CA PHE A 319 15.71 -5.87 12.67
C PHE A 319 15.20 -4.51 12.17
N PHE A 320 15.99 -3.44 12.31
CA PHE A 320 15.59 -2.11 11.83
C PHE A 320 15.51 -2.02 10.30
N LYS A 321 16.42 -2.68 9.57
CA LYS A 321 16.32 -2.78 8.10
C LYS A 321 15.02 -3.50 7.69
N PHE A 322 14.72 -4.62 8.34
CA PHE A 322 13.50 -5.39 8.10
C PHE A 322 12.24 -4.59 8.41
N ALA A 323 12.20 -3.94 9.58
CA ALA A 323 11.11 -3.04 9.96
C ALA A 323 10.96 -1.90 8.94
N GLY A 324 12.06 -1.30 8.49
CA GLY A 324 12.05 -0.25 7.47
C GLY A 324 11.40 -0.68 6.14
N ILE A 325 11.65 -1.90 5.68
CA ILE A 325 11.02 -2.46 4.47
C ILE A 325 9.50 -2.58 4.64
N LEU A 326 9.06 -3.17 5.76
CA LEU A 326 7.63 -3.28 6.09
C LEU A 326 6.95 -1.90 6.10
N VAL A 327 7.64 -0.90 6.65
CA VAL A 327 7.16 0.48 6.70
C VAL A 327 7.02 1.07 5.30
N ILE A 328 7.99 0.83 4.42
CA ILE A 328 7.93 1.30 3.03
C ILE A 328 6.72 0.69 2.32
N PHE A 329 6.50 -0.62 2.43
CA PHE A 329 5.33 -1.29 1.85
C PHE A 329 4.02 -0.70 2.38
N LEU A 330 3.90 -0.56 3.71
CA LEU A 330 2.72 0.04 4.34
C LEU A 330 2.52 1.51 3.91
N SER A 331 3.60 2.25 3.70
CA SER A 331 3.56 3.64 3.26
C SER A 331 3.05 3.77 1.84
N ILE A 332 3.54 2.93 0.92
CA ILE A 332 3.08 2.89 -0.48
C ILE A 332 1.60 2.51 -0.52
N PHE A 333 1.20 1.51 0.28
CA PHE A 333 -0.19 1.10 0.42
C PHE A 333 -1.08 2.24 0.94
N ASN A 334 -0.64 2.95 1.99
CA ASN A 334 -1.37 4.12 2.51
C ASN A 334 -1.47 5.25 1.49
N ILE A 335 -0.42 5.52 0.71
CA ILE A 335 -0.44 6.54 -0.35
C ILE A 335 -1.46 6.16 -1.43
N ALA A 336 -1.46 4.91 -1.88
CA ALA A 336 -2.42 4.41 -2.88
C ALA A 336 -3.87 4.51 -2.38
N ASN A 337 -4.11 4.12 -1.13
CA ASN A 337 -5.40 4.22 -0.46
C ASN A 337 -5.87 5.67 -0.28
N GLY A 338 -4.96 6.55 0.16
CA GLY A 338 -5.22 7.98 0.27
C GLY A 338 -5.58 8.60 -1.08
N TYR A 339 -4.90 8.19 -2.15
CA TYR A 339 -5.21 8.58 -3.51
C TYR A 339 -6.64 8.19 -3.90
N ASN A 340 -7.05 6.94 -3.66
CA ASN A 340 -8.43 6.48 -3.93
C ASN A 340 -9.48 7.31 -3.18
N LEU A 341 -9.21 7.68 -1.92
CA LEU A 341 -10.11 8.49 -1.10
C LEU A 341 -10.29 9.90 -1.63
N THR A 342 -9.29 10.48 -2.29
CA THR A 342 -9.39 11.84 -2.84
C THR A 342 -10.47 11.97 -3.91
N GLY A 343 -10.82 10.87 -4.58
CA GLY A 343 -11.66 10.89 -5.77
C GLY A 343 -10.99 11.53 -6.99
N TRP A 344 -9.71 11.91 -6.89
CA TRP A 344 -8.89 12.31 -8.03
C TRP A 344 -8.60 11.04 -8.84
N GLN A 345 -9.21 10.94 -10.01
CA GLN A 345 -8.77 9.99 -11.01
C GLN A 345 -7.55 10.61 -11.70
N LEU A 346 -6.47 9.85 -11.85
CA LEU A 346 -5.42 10.23 -12.79
C LEU A 346 -6.12 10.42 -14.13
N PRO A 347 -5.75 11.45 -14.94
CA PRO A 347 -6.22 11.50 -16.31
C PRO A 347 -5.89 10.16 -16.94
N GLU A 348 -6.92 9.34 -17.19
CA GLU A 348 -6.78 8.09 -17.91
C GLU A 348 -6.08 8.52 -19.22
N ILE A 349 -4.88 7.97 -19.47
CA ILE A 349 -4.28 8.07 -20.81
C ILE A 349 -5.40 7.66 -21.75
N LYS A 350 -5.84 8.58 -22.63
CA LYS A 350 -7.00 8.43 -23.50
C LYS A 350 -6.87 7.15 -24.31
N LYS A 351 -7.25 6.01 -23.74
CA LYS A 351 -7.58 4.81 -24.49
C LYS A 351 -8.93 5.12 -25.15
N PRO A 352 -9.13 4.76 -26.42
CA PRO A 352 -10.40 4.96 -27.09
C PRO A 352 -11.49 4.31 -26.23
N GLN A 353 -12.42 5.12 -25.73
CA GLN A 353 -13.59 4.59 -25.04
C GLN A 353 -14.43 3.89 -26.10
N ILE A 354 -14.30 2.57 -26.17
CA ILE A 354 -15.33 1.75 -26.77
C ILE A 354 -16.56 1.98 -25.90
N ALA A 355 -17.60 2.57 -26.48
CA ALA A 355 -18.89 2.71 -25.85
C ALA A 355 -19.31 1.31 -25.39
N THR A 356 -19.33 1.08 -24.07
CA THR A 356 -19.82 -0.18 -23.53
C THR A 356 -21.29 -0.24 -23.93
N THR A 357 -21.60 -1.14 -24.86
CA THR A 357 -22.96 -1.50 -25.23
C THR A 357 -23.79 -1.72 -23.97
N ASN A 358 -25.05 -1.27 -23.99
CA ASN A 358 -26.08 -1.45 -22.97
C ASN A 358 -26.25 -2.93 -22.57
N ALA A 359 -25.29 -3.50 -21.85
CA ALA A 359 -25.44 -4.78 -21.20
C ALA A 359 -26.28 -4.54 -19.96
N LYS A 360 -27.49 -5.12 -19.94
CA LYS A 360 -28.32 -5.17 -18.72
C LYS A 360 -27.49 -5.83 -17.62
N ASP A 361 -27.08 -5.04 -16.64
CA ASP A 361 -26.38 -5.54 -15.47
C ASP A 361 -27.33 -6.40 -14.64
N ALA A 362 -27.02 -7.68 -14.45
CA ALA A 362 -27.88 -8.63 -13.74
C ALA A 362 -28.13 -8.22 -12.27
N ASN A 363 -27.29 -7.35 -11.70
CA ASN A 363 -27.38 -6.89 -10.32
C ASN A 363 -28.12 -5.56 -10.15
N VAL A 364 -28.66 -5.01 -11.25
CA VAL A 364 -29.43 -3.76 -11.27
C VAL A 364 -30.82 -4.04 -11.84
N THR A 365 -31.84 -4.00 -10.99
CA THR A 365 -33.24 -4.20 -11.39
C THR A 365 -34.00 -2.87 -11.43
N MET A 366 -34.96 -2.76 -12.35
CA MET A 366 -35.87 -1.60 -12.40
C MET A 366 -37.14 -1.96 -11.63
N GLU A 367 -37.40 -1.29 -10.51
CA GLU A 367 -38.62 -1.45 -9.71
C GLU A 367 -39.32 -0.09 -9.61
N ASN A 368 -40.53 0.04 -10.14
CA ASN A 368 -41.37 1.26 -10.05
C ASN A 368 -40.67 2.57 -10.46
N GLY A 369 -39.83 2.53 -11.52
CA GLY A 369 -39.09 3.72 -11.99
C GLY A 369 -37.83 4.05 -11.19
N VAL A 370 -37.44 3.19 -10.23
CA VAL A 370 -36.21 3.29 -9.44
C VAL A 370 -35.27 2.14 -9.81
N GLN A 371 -33.97 2.44 -9.91
CA GLN A 371 -32.93 1.44 -10.16
C GLN A 371 -32.49 0.84 -8.83
N VAL A 372 -32.84 -0.41 -8.56
CA VAL A 372 -32.45 -1.12 -7.34
C VAL A 372 -31.13 -1.84 -7.59
N VAL A 373 -30.10 -1.48 -6.82
CA VAL A 373 -28.77 -2.08 -6.89
C VAL A 373 -28.55 -2.91 -5.64
N ARG A 374 -28.15 -4.17 -5.79
CA ARG A 374 -27.88 -5.07 -4.65
C ARG A 374 -26.39 -5.39 -4.53
N MET A 375 -25.85 -5.24 -3.34
CA MET A 375 -24.45 -5.52 -3.01
C MET A 375 -24.35 -6.25 -1.66
N LYS A 376 -23.35 -7.13 -1.53
CA LYS A 376 -22.95 -7.71 -0.25
C LYS A 376 -21.65 -7.07 0.23
N GLU A 377 -21.59 -6.77 1.52
CA GLU A 377 -20.35 -6.43 2.22
C GLU A 377 -19.89 -7.66 3.00
N ILE A 378 -18.68 -8.13 2.70
CA ILE A 378 -18.04 -9.31 3.28
C ILE A 378 -16.64 -8.93 3.77
N SER A 379 -15.98 -9.80 4.53
CA SER A 379 -14.64 -9.52 5.10
C SER A 379 -13.58 -9.17 4.06
N SER A 380 -13.72 -9.68 2.83
CA SER A 380 -12.84 -9.43 1.68
C SER A 380 -13.24 -8.21 0.83
N GLY A 381 -14.30 -7.47 1.19
CA GLY A 381 -14.71 -6.23 0.53
C GLY A 381 -16.15 -6.24 0.02
N TYR A 382 -16.35 -5.72 -1.20
CA TYR A 382 -17.67 -5.54 -1.83
C TYR A 382 -17.90 -6.55 -2.94
N SER A 383 -19.06 -7.19 -2.96
CA SER A 383 -19.42 -8.15 -4.01
C SER A 383 -20.91 -8.08 -4.37
N PRO A 384 -21.26 -7.85 -5.65
CA PRO A 384 -20.39 -7.33 -6.72
C PRO A 384 -19.93 -5.90 -6.41
N ASN A 385 -18.86 -5.43 -7.08
CA ASN A 385 -18.28 -4.10 -6.88
C ASN A 385 -18.33 -3.19 -8.12
N LYS A 386 -18.97 -3.63 -9.20
CA LYS A 386 -19.17 -2.84 -10.42
C LYS A 386 -20.65 -2.88 -10.77
N PHE A 387 -21.22 -1.72 -11.09
CA PHE A 387 -22.64 -1.58 -11.41
C PHE A 387 -22.82 -0.64 -12.58
N THR A 388 -23.75 -0.92 -13.48
CA THR A 388 -24.13 0.02 -14.56
C THR A 388 -25.53 0.59 -14.30
N ILE A 389 -25.61 1.92 -14.18
CA ILE A 389 -26.84 2.64 -13.82
C ILE A 389 -27.09 3.79 -14.81
N LYS A 390 -28.35 4.18 -14.97
CA LYS A 390 -28.77 5.28 -15.86
C LYS A 390 -28.68 6.64 -15.16
N LYS A 391 -28.23 7.66 -15.90
CA LYS A 391 -28.25 9.05 -15.46
C LYS A 391 -29.68 9.53 -15.25
N GLY A 392 -29.91 10.36 -14.23
CA GLY A 392 -31.20 11.02 -13.98
C GLY A 392 -32.28 10.13 -13.36
N VAL A 393 -32.09 8.81 -13.29
CA VAL A 393 -33.04 7.88 -12.68
C VAL A 393 -32.63 7.61 -11.23
N PRO A 394 -33.54 7.72 -10.24
CA PRO A 394 -33.24 7.45 -8.83
C PRO A 394 -32.67 6.04 -8.61
N VAL A 395 -31.67 5.93 -7.75
CA VAL A 395 -31.00 4.67 -7.40
C VAL A 395 -31.29 4.34 -5.94
N LYS A 396 -31.78 3.11 -5.70
CA LYS A 396 -31.92 2.51 -4.37
C LYS A 396 -30.84 1.44 -4.21
N TRP A 397 -29.79 1.77 -3.48
CA TRP A 397 -28.68 0.87 -3.24
C TRP A 397 -28.89 0.10 -1.93
N VAL A 398 -29.15 -1.20 -2.06
CA VAL A 398 -29.36 -2.13 -0.97
C VAL A 398 -28.07 -2.90 -0.72
N ILE A 399 -27.54 -2.79 0.49
CA ILE A 399 -26.28 -3.38 0.91
C ILE A 399 -26.52 -4.34 2.06
N ASP A 400 -26.30 -5.62 1.84
CA ASP A 400 -26.33 -6.66 2.87
C ASP A 400 -24.95 -6.74 3.55
N ALA A 401 -24.86 -6.23 4.78
CA ALA A 401 -23.62 -6.18 5.55
C ALA A 401 -23.46 -7.43 6.42
N GLN A 402 -22.61 -8.35 5.94
CA GLN A 402 -22.32 -9.62 6.58
C GLN A 402 -21.08 -9.52 7.50
N ALA A 403 -20.25 -8.49 7.32
CA ALA A 403 -19.05 -8.25 8.12
C ALA A 403 -19.00 -6.80 8.66
N PRO A 404 -19.98 -6.37 9.49
CA PRO A 404 -20.15 -4.97 9.90
C PRO A 404 -18.98 -4.38 10.71
N TYR A 405 -18.05 -5.21 11.18
CA TYR A 405 -16.84 -4.80 11.88
C TYR A 405 -15.58 -4.80 11.01
N SER A 406 -15.71 -5.14 9.73
CA SER A 406 -14.64 -5.07 8.76
C SER A 406 -14.37 -3.62 8.35
N CYS A 407 -13.21 -3.35 7.77
CA CYS A 407 -12.93 -2.04 7.17
C CYS A 407 -13.90 -1.68 6.04
N ALA A 408 -14.53 -2.68 5.39
CA ALA A 408 -15.49 -2.46 4.31
C ALA A 408 -16.83 -1.89 4.81
N SER A 409 -17.14 -2.03 6.10
CA SER A 409 -18.41 -1.54 6.68
C SER A 409 -18.53 -0.01 6.69
N SER A 410 -17.43 0.72 6.63
CA SER A 410 -17.49 2.18 6.48
C SER A 410 -17.43 2.56 5.01
N LEU A 411 -18.57 2.87 4.41
CA LEU A 411 -18.73 3.14 2.98
C LEU A 411 -18.71 4.64 2.67
N THR A 412 -18.05 5.01 1.58
CA THR A 412 -17.99 6.39 1.08
C THR A 412 -18.16 6.49 -0.44
N LEU A 413 -19.03 7.41 -0.85
CA LEU A 413 -19.20 7.90 -2.22
C LEU A 413 -18.78 9.38 -2.25
N SER A 414 -17.48 9.62 -2.45
CA SER A 414 -16.90 10.96 -2.31
C SER A 414 -17.53 12.01 -3.23
N LYS A 415 -17.82 11.68 -4.49
CA LYS A 415 -18.40 12.63 -5.47
C LYS A 415 -19.81 13.10 -5.10
N LEU A 416 -20.58 12.29 -4.38
CA LEU A 416 -21.93 12.65 -3.92
C LEU A 416 -21.96 13.07 -2.43
N GLY A 417 -20.80 13.11 -1.75
CA GLY A 417 -20.72 13.44 -0.33
C GLY A 417 -21.38 12.41 0.59
N ILE A 418 -21.66 11.21 0.11
CA ILE A 418 -22.33 10.16 0.89
C ILE A 418 -21.28 9.42 1.71
N ARG A 419 -21.48 9.34 3.03
CA ARG A 419 -20.69 8.50 3.94
C ARG A 419 -21.61 7.80 4.92
N LYS A 420 -21.55 6.48 4.96
CA LYS A 420 -22.41 5.65 5.79
C LYS A 420 -21.60 4.53 6.44
N THR A 421 -21.84 4.31 7.72
CA THR A 421 -21.39 3.11 8.41
C THR A 421 -22.49 2.07 8.32
N LEU A 422 -22.18 0.92 7.73
CA LEU A 422 -23.09 -0.19 7.55
C LEU A 422 -23.33 -0.90 8.89
N LYS A 423 -24.60 -1.12 9.20
CA LYS A 423 -25.02 -1.94 10.35
C LYS A 423 -25.23 -3.38 9.88
N ALA A 424 -25.14 -4.36 10.78
CA ALA A 424 -25.41 -5.75 10.43
C ALA A 424 -26.77 -5.90 9.70
N GLY A 425 -26.80 -6.63 8.58
CA GLY A 425 -28.01 -6.82 7.75
C GLY A 425 -28.17 -5.76 6.65
N GLU A 426 -29.41 -5.52 6.22
CA GLU A 426 -29.69 -4.64 5.07
C GLU A 426 -29.57 -3.15 5.42
N ASN A 427 -28.78 -2.44 4.62
CA ASN A 427 -28.63 -0.99 4.66
C ASN A 427 -29.07 -0.41 3.32
N ILE A 428 -29.86 0.66 3.35
CA ILE A 428 -30.40 1.29 2.15
C ILE A 428 -29.82 2.70 2.00
N ILE A 429 -29.29 2.99 0.82
CA ILE A 429 -28.77 4.30 0.44
C ILE A 429 -29.47 4.73 -0.85
N GLU A 430 -30.04 5.93 -0.85
CA GLU A 430 -30.74 6.48 -2.00
C GLU A 430 -29.99 7.68 -2.56
N PHE A 431 -29.82 7.72 -3.89
CA PHE A 431 -29.20 8.86 -4.57
C PHE A 431 -29.66 8.95 -6.02
N THR A 432 -29.38 10.08 -6.68
CA THR A 432 -29.69 10.28 -8.09
C THR A 432 -28.45 10.78 -8.82
N PRO A 433 -27.91 10.04 -9.80
CA PRO A 433 -26.74 10.45 -10.55
C PRO A 433 -27.09 11.58 -11.53
N LYS A 434 -26.48 12.75 -11.36
CA LYS A 434 -26.74 13.95 -12.19
C LYS A 434 -25.87 14.02 -13.45
N GLU A 435 -24.71 13.38 -13.43
CA GLU A 435 -23.70 13.42 -14.49
C GLU A 435 -23.38 12.00 -14.97
N ALA A 436 -23.17 11.84 -16.28
CA ALA A 436 -22.69 10.58 -16.84
C ALA A 436 -21.20 10.39 -16.53
N GLY A 437 -20.76 9.13 -16.46
CA GLY A 437 -19.37 8.75 -16.19
C GLY A 437 -19.20 7.85 -14.96
N LYS A 438 -17.94 7.64 -14.58
CA LYS A 438 -17.57 6.76 -13.45
C LYS A 438 -17.82 7.46 -12.12
N LEU A 439 -18.64 6.83 -11.28
CA LEU A 439 -18.92 7.23 -9.91
C LEU A 439 -18.30 6.18 -8.95
N PRO A 440 -17.02 6.36 -8.55
CA PRO A 440 -16.34 5.41 -7.67
C PRO A 440 -16.86 5.52 -6.25
N PHE A 441 -16.85 4.38 -5.55
CA PHE A 441 -17.09 4.28 -4.13
C PHE A 441 -16.00 3.44 -3.48
N SER A 442 -15.76 3.66 -2.20
CA SER A 442 -14.76 2.92 -1.46
C SER A 442 -15.15 2.76 0.00
N CYS A 443 -14.38 1.97 0.73
CA CYS A 443 -14.40 2.07 2.18
C CYS A 443 -13.74 3.38 2.65
N ALA A 444 -13.92 3.77 3.92
CA ALA A 444 -13.35 4.98 4.49
C ALA A 444 -11.82 5.01 4.49
N MET A 445 -11.18 3.84 4.31
CA MET A 445 -9.73 3.72 4.13
C MET A 445 -9.30 3.60 2.66
N GLY A 446 -10.21 3.58 1.69
CA GLY A 446 -9.87 3.51 0.26
C GLY A 446 -9.35 2.16 -0.21
N MET A 447 -9.33 1.15 0.67
CA MET A 447 -8.78 -0.19 0.42
C MET A 447 -9.71 -1.04 -0.44
N TYR A 448 -10.98 -1.12 -0.05
CA TYR A 448 -12.02 -1.79 -0.83
C TYR A 448 -12.70 -0.76 -1.71
N THR A 449 -12.81 -1.04 -3.00
CA THR A 449 -13.32 -0.09 -4.00
C THR A 449 -14.33 -0.76 -4.90
N GLY A 450 -15.23 0.08 -5.43
CA GLY A 450 -16.16 -0.27 -6.48
C GLY A 450 -16.53 0.95 -7.32
N VAL A 451 -17.31 0.74 -8.38
CA VAL A 451 -17.69 1.81 -9.31
C VAL A 451 -19.10 1.63 -9.84
N PHE A 452 -19.84 2.74 -9.87
CA PHE A 452 -21.04 2.87 -10.68
C PHE A 452 -20.68 3.50 -12.02
N ASN A 453 -20.97 2.82 -13.12
CA ASN A 453 -20.88 3.35 -14.48
C ASN A 453 -22.22 4.02 -14.81
N VAL A 454 -22.24 5.35 -14.85
CA VAL A 454 -23.45 6.11 -15.18
C VAL A 454 -23.51 6.34 -16.69
N VAL A 455 -24.53 5.80 -17.36
CA VAL A 455 -24.75 5.92 -18.81
C VAL A 455 -25.91 6.86 -19.15
N ASP A 456 -25.81 7.58 -20.28
CA ASP A 456 -26.89 8.38 -20.85
C ASP A 456 -27.84 7.48 -21.67
N GLU A 457 -29.17 7.69 -21.57
CA GLU A 457 -30.16 6.89 -22.33
C GLU A 457 -30.13 7.15 -23.85
N ASN A 458 -29.52 8.23 -24.33
CA ASN A 458 -29.56 8.65 -25.73
C ASN A 458 -28.26 8.39 -26.52
N SER A 459 -27.71 7.18 -26.44
CA SER A 459 -26.75 6.68 -27.44
C SER A 459 -27.48 5.76 -28.43
N THR A 460 -28.36 6.33 -29.26
CA THR A 460 -28.91 5.64 -30.45
C THR A 460 -27.84 5.64 -31.53
N VAL A 461 -27.25 4.47 -31.81
CA VAL A 461 -26.45 4.26 -33.02
C VAL A 461 -27.38 3.73 -34.11
N SER A 462 -27.47 4.49 -35.20
CA SER A 462 -28.17 4.14 -36.43
C SER A 462 -27.62 2.83 -36.98
N THR A 463 -28.48 1.83 -37.16
CA THR A 463 -28.21 0.69 -38.03
C THR A 463 -28.41 1.15 -39.47
N THR A 464 -27.34 1.20 -40.24
CA THR A 464 -27.44 1.24 -41.70
C THR A 464 -26.32 0.36 -42.26
N ASP A 465 -26.55 -0.95 -42.22
CA ASP A 465 -25.94 -1.87 -43.17
C ASP A 465 -27.05 -2.30 -44.13
N THR A 466 -27.07 -1.66 -45.29
CA THR A 466 -27.66 -2.25 -46.49
C THR A 466 -26.58 -2.12 -47.55
N GLU A 467 -26.03 -3.27 -47.92
CA GLU A 467 -25.23 -3.44 -49.11
C GLU A 467 -26.04 -2.96 -50.32
N ASP A 468 -25.43 -2.11 -51.14
CA ASP A 468 -25.68 -2.12 -52.58
C ASP A 468 -24.41 -1.70 -53.30
N ALA A 469 -23.91 -2.65 -54.11
CA ALA A 469 -22.84 -2.43 -55.06
C ALA A 469 -23.40 -1.72 -56.29
N ASN A 470 -22.81 -0.59 -56.70
CA ASN A 470 -22.65 -0.29 -58.12
C ASN A 470 -21.50 0.67 -58.42
N ALA A 471 -20.92 0.45 -59.58
CA ALA A 471 -19.69 1.05 -60.09
C ALA A 471 -19.86 2.46 -60.70
N GLN A 472 -18.70 3.02 -61.06
CA GLN A 472 -18.43 4.08 -62.05
C GLN A 472 -18.34 5.56 -61.60
N ALA A 473 -17.06 5.98 -61.53
CA ALA A 473 -16.43 6.96 -62.41
C ALA A 473 -16.48 8.48 -62.10
N ALA A 474 -15.28 9.04 -62.27
CA ALA A 474 -14.93 10.40 -62.72
C ALA A 474 -14.80 11.56 -61.71
N SER A 475 -13.53 11.79 -61.34
CA SER A 475 -12.74 13.03 -61.50
C SER A 475 -13.27 14.40 -61.05
N SER A 476 -12.48 15.06 -60.19
CA SER A 476 -11.68 16.27 -60.50
C SER A 476 -10.84 16.63 -59.26
N GLY A 477 -9.50 16.61 -59.35
CA GLY A 477 -8.67 17.81 -59.57
C GLY A 477 -8.51 18.61 -58.27
N THR A 478 -7.37 18.61 -57.58
CA THR A 478 -6.25 19.53 -57.90
C THR A 478 -4.99 19.17 -57.09
N CYS A 479 -3.83 19.22 -57.74
CA CYS A 479 -2.49 19.07 -57.19
C CYS A 479 -1.81 20.43 -56.94
N GLY A 480 -0.79 20.44 -56.07
CA GLY A 480 0.28 21.46 -56.00
C GLY A 480 0.58 21.86 -54.55
N GLY A 481 1.79 21.76 -54.00
CA GLY A 481 3.08 21.45 -54.59
C GLY A 481 4.16 21.22 -53.52
N SER A 482 5.25 20.62 -53.99
CA SER A 482 6.47 20.21 -53.33
C SER A 482 7.37 21.36 -52.86
N GLY A 483 8.17 21.08 -51.81
CA GLY A 483 9.35 21.85 -51.45
C GLY A 483 10.33 21.01 -50.63
N ALA A 484 11.45 20.62 -51.24
CA ALA A 484 12.51 19.79 -50.68
C ALA A 484 13.53 20.59 -49.84
N SER A 485 14.26 19.93 -48.92
CA SER A 485 15.73 20.00 -48.81
C SER A 485 16.32 19.33 -47.53
N GLY A 486 17.36 18.49 -47.74
CA GLY A 486 18.51 18.20 -46.86
C GLY A 486 18.29 17.31 -45.62
N GLY A 487 19.09 16.31 -45.27
CA GLY A 487 20.37 15.76 -45.78
C GLY A 487 21.16 15.12 -44.61
N GLY A 488 21.78 13.94 -44.85
CA GLY A 488 22.76 13.22 -44.00
C GLY A 488 22.16 12.07 -43.17
N GLY A 489 22.44 10.76 -43.34
CA GLY A 489 23.68 10.04 -43.70
C GLY A 489 24.52 9.80 -42.43
N CYS A 490 25.07 8.64 -42.06
CA CYS A 490 25.12 7.26 -42.55
C CYS A 490 25.78 6.41 -41.43
N GLY A 491 25.53 5.09 -41.34
CA GLY A 491 26.31 4.19 -40.48
C GLY A 491 25.75 2.77 -40.33
N GLY A 492 25.99 1.90 -41.31
CA GLY A 492 25.85 0.43 -41.20
C GLY A 492 26.93 -0.17 -40.29
N CYS A 493 27.03 -1.49 -40.03
CA CYS A 493 26.59 -2.66 -40.77
C CYS A 493 26.76 -3.94 -39.89
N GLY A 494 26.02 -5.00 -40.25
CA GLY A 494 26.36 -6.42 -39.98
C GLY A 494 25.45 -7.12 -38.95
N GLY A 495 24.69 -8.18 -39.25
CA GLY A 495 24.56 -9.02 -40.43
C GLY A 495 24.16 -10.44 -39.97
N GLY A 496 23.22 -11.09 -40.66
CA GLY A 496 22.94 -12.53 -40.46
C GLY A 496 21.49 -12.98 -40.63
N GLY A 497 20.88 -12.70 -41.79
CA GLY A 497 19.60 -13.30 -42.16
C GLY A 497 19.79 -14.69 -42.81
N LYS A 498 18.91 -15.64 -42.47
CA LYS A 498 18.61 -16.80 -43.33
C LYS A 498 17.25 -16.57 -43.99
N THR A 499 17.26 -16.66 -45.31
CA THR A 499 16.13 -16.64 -46.25
C THR A 499 15.28 -17.91 -46.14
N VAL A 500 13.96 -17.75 -46.19
CA VAL A 500 13.04 -18.79 -46.67
C VAL A 500 12.10 -18.14 -47.70
N THR A 501 12.07 -18.76 -48.87
CA THR A 501 11.29 -18.46 -50.07
C THR A 501 9.79 -18.72 -49.90
N PRO A 502 8.93 -18.11 -50.76
CA PRO A 502 7.49 -18.29 -50.70
C PRO A 502 7.10 -19.65 -51.30
N SER A 503 6.36 -20.47 -50.54
CA SER A 503 5.64 -21.62 -51.09
C SER A 503 4.19 -21.23 -51.31
N GLU A 504 3.81 -21.12 -52.57
CA GLU A 504 2.43 -21.32 -53.00
C GLU A 504 1.98 -22.70 -52.53
N GLY A 505 0.86 -22.74 -51.81
CA GLY A 505 0.25 -23.97 -51.30
C GLY A 505 -1.24 -23.72 -51.16
N LYS A 506 -1.98 -24.28 -52.11
CA LYS A 506 -3.45 -24.23 -52.26
C LYS A 506 -4.16 -24.40 -50.91
N VAL A 507 -5.00 -23.43 -50.56
CA VAL A 507 -6.03 -23.60 -49.53
C VAL A 507 -7.13 -24.45 -50.15
N GLU A 508 -7.06 -25.75 -49.90
CA GLU A 508 -8.16 -26.67 -50.12
C GLU A 508 -9.20 -26.39 -49.04
N VAL A 509 -10.32 -25.80 -49.46
CA VAL A 509 -11.50 -25.58 -48.63
C VAL A 509 -12.13 -26.94 -48.36
N ALA A 510 -11.90 -27.49 -47.17
CA ALA A 510 -12.73 -28.53 -46.58
C ALA A 510 -13.74 -27.87 -45.63
N PRO A 511 -14.98 -28.37 -45.57
CA PRO A 511 -16.17 -27.57 -45.29
C PRO A 511 -16.30 -27.18 -43.82
N ALA A 512 -16.99 -26.07 -43.60
CA ALA A 512 -17.51 -25.67 -42.31
C ALA A 512 -18.28 -26.84 -41.67
N ALA A 513 -17.68 -27.45 -40.64
CA ALA A 513 -18.40 -28.34 -39.75
C ALA A 513 -19.36 -27.48 -38.94
N THR A 514 -20.63 -27.50 -39.34
CA THR A 514 -21.77 -27.10 -38.52
C THR A 514 -21.72 -27.94 -37.24
N GLU A 515 -21.20 -27.37 -36.14
CA GLU A 515 -21.32 -27.99 -34.83
C GLU A 515 -22.75 -27.81 -34.30
N GLN A 516 -23.61 -28.73 -34.72
CA GLN A 516 -24.88 -28.99 -34.06
C GLN A 516 -24.59 -29.61 -32.68
N ALA A 517 -25.26 -29.09 -31.65
CA ALA A 517 -25.24 -29.68 -30.32
C ALA A 517 -25.66 -31.15 -30.39
N VAL A 518 -24.80 -32.05 -29.91
CA VAL A 518 -25.14 -33.46 -29.75
C VAL A 518 -26.25 -33.56 -28.70
N ALA A 519 -27.33 -34.28 -29.01
CA ALA A 519 -28.50 -34.37 -28.16
C ALA A 519 -28.14 -34.86 -26.74
N GLY A 520 -28.21 -33.96 -25.76
CA GLY A 520 -27.93 -34.26 -24.35
C GLY A 520 -26.75 -33.49 -23.72
N GLU A 521 -25.96 -32.75 -24.50
CA GLU A 521 -24.77 -32.01 -24.04
C GLU A 521 -25.01 -30.50 -23.94
N GLN A 522 -24.40 -29.86 -22.94
CA GLN A 522 -24.50 -28.43 -22.70
C GLN A 522 -23.28 -27.71 -23.29
N LEU A 523 -23.48 -26.87 -24.30
CA LEU A 523 -22.41 -26.14 -24.96
C LEU A 523 -22.27 -24.73 -24.38
N ILE A 524 -21.09 -24.41 -23.86
CA ILE A 524 -20.72 -23.06 -23.42
C ILE A 524 -19.50 -22.59 -24.21
N LYS A 525 -19.52 -21.34 -24.68
CA LYS A 525 -18.48 -20.76 -25.54
C LYS A 525 -17.94 -19.46 -24.95
N THR A 526 -16.64 -19.26 -25.08
CA THR A 526 -15.96 -18.01 -24.72
C THR A 526 -14.87 -17.67 -25.72
N THR A 527 -14.47 -16.40 -25.76
CA THR A 527 -13.36 -15.91 -26.58
C THR A 527 -12.29 -15.36 -25.65
N TYR A 528 -11.04 -15.77 -25.83
CA TYR A 528 -9.90 -15.22 -25.10
C TYR A 528 -9.19 -14.15 -25.92
N THR A 529 -8.96 -12.99 -25.33
CA THR A 529 -8.05 -11.94 -25.83
C THR A 529 -7.09 -11.50 -24.72
N LEU A 530 -5.95 -10.92 -25.09
CA LEU A 530 -4.96 -10.49 -24.09
C LEU A 530 -5.49 -9.34 -23.20
N ASP A 531 -6.33 -8.46 -23.76
CA ASP A 531 -6.81 -7.25 -23.09
C ASP A 531 -8.06 -7.49 -22.22
N ASP A 532 -8.99 -8.34 -22.65
CA ASP A 532 -10.31 -8.53 -22.00
C ASP A 532 -10.47 -9.91 -21.30
N ASP A 533 -9.42 -10.74 -21.33
CA ASP A 533 -9.43 -12.13 -20.88
C ASP A 533 -10.56 -12.94 -21.58
N ILE A 534 -11.10 -13.98 -20.93
CA ILE A 534 -12.22 -14.76 -21.46
C ILE A 534 -13.53 -13.96 -21.44
N GLN A 535 -14.21 -13.86 -22.58
CA GLN A 535 -15.54 -13.24 -22.70
C GLN A 535 -16.51 -14.09 -23.54
N PRO A 536 -17.71 -14.41 -23.03
CA PRO A 536 -18.19 -14.15 -21.66
C PRO A 536 -17.41 -14.94 -20.61
N ASN A 537 -17.40 -14.47 -19.36
CA ASN A 537 -16.69 -15.12 -18.26
C ASN A 537 -17.61 -15.79 -17.22
N THR A 538 -18.92 -15.74 -17.39
CA THR A 538 -19.89 -16.34 -16.46
C THR A 538 -20.82 -17.27 -17.20
N PHE A 539 -21.01 -18.49 -16.69
CA PHE A 539 -21.81 -19.54 -17.31
C PHE A 539 -22.72 -20.22 -16.30
N THR A 540 -23.87 -20.71 -16.77
CA THR A 540 -24.79 -21.53 -15.97
C THR A 540 -25.02 -22.86 -16.69
N VAL A 541 -24.83 -23.97 -15.99
CA VAL A 541 -24.99 -25.34 -16.51
C VAL A 541 -25.72 -26.22 -15.49
N LYS A 542 -26.37 -27.30 -15.93
CA LYS A 542 -27.08 -28.25 -15.07
C LYS A 542 -26.18 -29.40 -14.60
N ALA A 543 -26.31 -29.80 -13.35
CA ALA A 543 -25.63 -30.97 -12.80
C ALA A 543 -26.07 -32.27 -13.52
N GLY A 544 -25.15 -33.23 -13.64
CA GLY A 544 -25.39 -34.57 -14.19
C GLY A 544 -25.49 -34.64 -15.71
N LYS A 545 -25.22 -33.56 -16.44
CA LYS A 545 -25.17 -33.54 -17.92
C LYS A 545 -23.77 -33.15 -18.41
N PRO A 546 -23.25 -33.78 -19.48
CA PRO A 546 -21.96 -33.43 -20.03
C PRO A 546 -21.97 -31.98 -20.55
N VAL A 547 -20.88 -31.26 -20.30
CA VAL A 547 -20.67 -29.88 -20.71
C VAL A 547 -19.46 -29.82 -21.63
N ARG A 548 -19.62 -29.17 -22.78
CA ARG A 548 -18.53 -28.81 -23.69
C ARG A 548 -18.22 -27.33 -23.54
N PHE A 549 -17.01 -27.02 -23.12
CA PHE A 549 -16.53 -25.65 -22.99
C PHE A 549 -15.50 -25.34 -24.07
N VAL A 550 -15.90 -24.45 -24.98
CA VAL A 550 -15.08 -24.06 -26.13
C VAL A 550 -14.54 -22.66 -25.91
N VAL A 551 -13.22 -22.51 -25.99
CA VAL A 551 -12.49 -21.25 -25.88
C VAL A 551 -11.87 -20.94 -27.23
N ASP A 552 -12.33 -19.87 -27.88
CA ASP A 552 -11.73 -19.35 -29.12
C ASP A 552 -10.60 -18.38 -28.74
N VAL A 553 -9.35 -18.78 -28.99
CA VAL A 553 -8.17 -18.05 -28.52
C VAL A 553 -7.67 -17.10 -29.61
N LYS A 554 -7.85 -15.79 -29.42
CA LYS A 554 -7.48 -14.75 -30.40
C LYS A 554 -6.07 -14.20 -30.22
N ASP A 555 -5.51 -14.29 -29.02
CA ASP A 555 -4.17 -13.83 -28.68
C ASP A 555 -3.41 -14.88 -27.86
N ASP A 556 -2.07 -14.81 -27.89
CA ASP A 556 -1.23 -15.69 -27.09
C ASP A 556 -1.32 -15.31 -25.60
N GLY A 557 -1.51 -16.31 -24.76
CA GLY A 557 -1.47 -16.13 -23.32
C GLY A 557 -0.06 -15.76 -22.85
N SER A 558 0.08 -14.71 -22.04
CA SER A 558 1.39 -14.23 -21.56
C SER A 558 1.56 -14.36 -20.05
N GLY A 559 2.80 -14.61 -19.62
CA GLY A 559 3.19 -14.71 -18.21
C GLY A 559 2.51 -15.86 -17.45
N CYS A 560 2.25 -15.65 -16.15
CA CYS A 560 1.57 -16.60 -15.26
C CYS A 560 0.10 -16.88 -15.65
N MET A 561 -0.38 -16.21 -16.70
CA MET A 561 -1.75 -16.17 -17.20
C MET A 561 -1.85 -16.83 -18.59
N SER A 562 -0.90 -17.69 -18.97
CA SER A 562 -0.93 -18.38 -20.26
C SER A 562 -1.85 -19.61 -20.29
N THR A 563 -2.49 -19.97 -19.18
CA THR A 563 -3.27 -21.21 -19.06
C THR A 563 -4.69 -20.98 -18.57
N ILE A 564 -5.57 -21.92 -18.91
CA ILE A 564 -6.95 -22.01 -18.42
C ILE A 564 -7.22 -23.40 -17.84
N MET A 565 -7.88 -23.45 -16.69
CA MET A 565 -8.35 -24.67 -16.03
C MET A 565 -9.60 -24.38 -15.21
N ILE A 566 -10.31 -25.43 -14.81
CA ILE A 566 -11.50 -25.32 -13.97
C ILE A 566 -11.32 -26.27 -12.78
N PRO A 567 -10.73 -25.81 -11.66
CA PRO A 567 -10.52 -26.65 -10.48
C PRO A 567 -11.82 -27.34 -10.05
N GLY A 568 -11.78 -28.66 -9.91
CA GLY A 568 -12.95 -29.49 -9.57
C GLY A 568 -13.69 -30.09 -10.77
N LEU A 569 -13.55 -29.53 -11.98
CA LEU A 569 -14.24 -30.04 -13.20
C LEU A 569 -13.27 -30.47 -14.30
N SER A 570 -12.12 -29.79 -14.46
CA SER A 570 -11.05 -30.15 -15.39
C SER A 570 -9.70 -30.14 -14.65
N LYS A 571 -8.98 -31.27 -14.68
CA LYS A 571 -7.77 -31.48 -13.87
C LYS A 571 -6.48 -30.99 -14.53
N THR A 572 -6.49 -30.75 -15.85
CA THR A 572 -5.29 -30.37 -16.62
C THR A 572 -5.40 -28.93 -17.12
N PRO A 573 -4.41 -28.07 -16.82
CA PRO A 573 -4.32 -26.74 -17.43
C PRO A 573 -4.11 -26.83 -18.93
N GLN A 574 -4.88 -26.06 -19.68
CA GLN A 574 -4.77 -25.92 -21.14
C GLN A 574 -4.06 -24.61 -21.46
N LEU A 575 -3.15 -24.64 -22.44
CA LEU A 575 -2.38 -23.45 -22.86
C LEU A 575 -3.19 -22.62 -23.87
N LEU A 576 -3.20 -21.31 -23.71
CA LEU A 576 -3.87 -20.36 -24.60
C LEU A 576 -2.92 -19.94 -25.73
N GLU A 577 -2.99 -20.64 -26.86
CA GLU A 577 -2.20 -20.32 -28.08
C GLU A 577 -3.07 -19.62 -29.13
N LYS A 578 -2.56 -18.54 -29.72
CA LYS A 578 -3.27 -17.74 -30.72
C LYS A 578 -3.73 -18.58 -31.92
N GLY A 579 -5.01 -18.48 -32.25
CA GLY A 579 -5.63 -19.21 -33.36
C GLY A 579 -6.07 -20.64 -33.01
N SER A 580 -5.84 -21.10 -31.78
CA SER A 580 -6.36 -22.38 -31.30
C SER A 580 -7.82 -22.26 -30.84
N LYS A 581 -8.59 -23.34 -31.05
CA LYS A 581 -9.89 -23.54 -30.39
C LYS A 581 -9.69 -24.62 -29.34
N LEU A 582 -9.67 -24.22 -28.07
CA LEU A 582 -9.55 -25.17 -26.97
C LEU A 582 -10.92 -25.72 -26.63
N GLU A 583 -11.02 -27.03 -26.55
CA GLU A 583 -12.25 -27.72 -26.16
C GLU A 583 -12.00 -28.52 -24.88
N MET A 584 -12.77 -28.21 -23.85
CA MET A 584 -12.75 -28.91 -22.58
C MET A 584 -14.11 -29.55 -22.32
N THR A 585 -14.14 -30.88 -22.17
CA THR A 585 -15.36 -31.61 -21.86
C THR A 585 -15.32 -32.10 -20.42
N PHE A 586 -16.37 -31.80 -19.65
CA PHE A 586 -16.50 -32.23 -18.26
C PHE A 586 -17.96 -32.48 -17.88
N THR A 587 -18.21 -33.30 -16.87
CA THR A 587 -19.56 -33.60 -16.37
C THR A 587 -19.64 -33.18 -14.90
N PRO A 588 -20.26 -32.04 -14.58
CA PRO A 588 -20.39 -31.60 -13.19
C PRO A 588 -21.41 -32.45 -12.45
N THR A 589 -21.00 -33.15 -11.38
CA THR A 589 -21.87 -34.02 -10.57
C THR A 589 -22.44 -33.33 -9.34
N GLU A 590 -21.75 -32.32 -8.81
CA GLU A 590 -22.14 -31.58 -7.62
C GLU A 590 -22.61 -30.17 -7.99
N LYS A 591 -23.65 -29.70 -7.30
CA LYS A 591 -24.16 -28.34 -7.45
C LYS A 591 -23.24 -27.38 -6.72
N GLY A 592 -22.98 -26.23 -7.31
CA GLY A 592 -22.08 -25.25 -6.71
C GLY A 592 -21.50 -24.28 -7.71
N LEU A 593 -20.67 -23.38 -7.22
CA LEU A 593 -19.98 -22.38 -8.02
C LEU A 593 -18.53 -22.80 -8.22
N TYR A 594 -18.18 -23.06 -9.49
CA TYR A 594 -16.83 -23.45 -9.89
C TYR A 594 -16.12 -22.26 -10.53
N GLN A 595 -14.86 -22.04 -10.15
CA GLN A 595 -14.06 -20.95 -10.70
C GLN A 595 -13.32 -21.44 -11.94
N ILE A 596 -13.29 -20.63 -12.99
CA ILE A 596 -12.36 -20.77 -14.11
C ILE A 596 -11.11 -20.01 -13.70
N THR A 597 -9.95 -20.67 -13.67
CA THR A 597 -8.70 -20.07 -13.22
C THR A 597 -7.56 -20.34 -14.21
N CYS A 598 -6.43 -19.65 -14.07
CA CYS A 598 -5.16 -20.16 -14.62
C CYS A 598 -4.53 -21.20 -13.68
N ALA A 599 -3.43 -21.83 -14.12
CA ALA A 599 -2.67 -22.79 -13.30
C ALA A 599 -2.16 -22.22 -11.96
N MET A 600 -2.02 -20.89 -11.86
CA MET A 600 -1.59 -20.19 -10.64
C MET A 600 -2.76 -19.81 -9.71
N GLY A 601 -4.00 -20.20 -10.06
CA GLY A 601 -5.19 -19.97 -9.22
C GLY A 601 -5.79 -18.56 -9.33
N VAL A 602 -5.37 -17.75 -10.30
CA VAL A 602 -5.99 -16.44 -10.55
C VAL A 602 -7.35 -16.65 -11.22
N PRO A 603 -8.45 -16.11 -10.68
CA PRO A 603 -9.79 -16.29 -11.22
C PRO A 603 -10.00 -15.49 -12.50
N ARG A 604 -10.65 -16.11 -13.47
CA ARG A 604 -10.94 -15.59 -14.81
C ARG A 604 -12.42 -15.55 -15.14
N GLY A 605 -13.19 -16.41 -14.49
CA GLY A 605 -14.62 -16.57 -14.73
C GLY A 605 -15.26 -17.57 -13.78
N THR A 606 -16.56 -17.77 -13.90
CA THR A 606 -17.33 -18.64 -13.03
C THR A 606 -18.30 -19.52 -13.83
N ILE A 607 -18.50 -20.74 -13.35
CA ILE A 607 -19.49 -21.69 -13.84
C ILE A 607 -20.39 -22.05 -12.66
N THR A 608 -21.65 -21.63 -12.72
CA THR A 608 -22.69 -22.00 -11.76
C THR A 608 -23.32 -23.30 -12.21
N VAL A 609 -23.23 -24.34 -11.38
CA VAL A 609 -23.86 -25.64 -11.62
C VAL A 609 -25.15 -25.73 -10.80
N GLU A 610 -26.29 -25.83 -11.49
CA GLU A 610 -27.64 -25.88 -10.92
C GLU A 610 -28.25 -27.29 -10.85
#